data_AF-A0A812SGC9-F1
#
_entry.id   AF-A0A812SGC9-F1
#
_cell.length_a   1.000
_cell.length_b   1.000
_cell.length_c   1.000
_cell.angle_alpha   90.00
_cell.angle_beta   90.00
_cell.angle_gamma   90.00
#
_symmetry.space_group_name_H-M   'P 1'
#
loop_
_entity.id
_entity.type
_entity.pdbx_description
1 polymer ?
#
loop_
_entity_poly.entity_id
_entity_poly.type
_entity_poly.pdbx_seq_one_letter_code
_entity_poly.pdbx_strand_id
1 'polypeptide(L)'
;MAKKLATAKRPKLGSVVKVTKGRKAFHLQLPPRFSLGATVCSYGFAMLAPNRWQPPQAKGSGAHRKGVFLRPLQLARGGAARAALRQISARVLEVSMSKKLSSADVGVLQQQVVRMLRLGHADKAAADAFTRSSPDLAKAPVGRLFRSPTVFEDLVKTFTLCNCGWTRTIAMNEKLCQHFGGPARGFPSPADLVKVPAARLKKLCAVGYRAERIIKLARFAQAGGLDGLSHDRLDEQEAGQRCKAIYGLGPFGVANALQLLGFYKDIPADSETCRHLRQARGLRSCTLQNVSLIASRVYRPYAPHQFLRYWTELWRTYEQRMGSEAWAAEPSKYRLLTAAHMHVPRQKYKTLKKTKKELHRLYPDFVACSPRGLLPALDNGGEHVYDSIVLLEYVHETFSGPPLLPTSPFARAKVRLWSKHVDLHIVPNYERLLAAHDAEARAMAREDLLQSLALFEAAMAPLAKGPFFLGDDFSMADVVLAPWWQRMCSVLRAYRKFDPSAFSRLQVWFEAVEGRPCFARTALDPEKLIEEFSFCADPDVEEGVRFRRGGPKFGRSRGLIESGSRGQRHSLGTMSQTSSQL
;
A
#
# COMPACT_ATOMS: atom_id res chain seq x y z
N MET A 1 -27.95 48.42 42.01
CA MET A 1 -27.14 48.54 40.78
C MET A 1 -26.23 47.32 40.62
N ALA A 2 -26.66 46.28 39.90
CA ALA A 2 -25.77 45.24 39.35
C ALA A 2 -26.59 44.25 38.51
N LYS A 3 -26.52 44.38 37.18
CA LYS A 3 -26.60 43.30 36.17
C LYS A 3 -26.72 43.90 34.76
N LYS A 4 -25.67 44.59 34.34
CA LYS A 4 -25.25 44.63 32.93
C LYS A 4 -23.90 43.92 32.85
N LEU A 5 -23.87 42.59 33.07
CA LEU A 5 -22.74 41.79 32.59
C LEU A 5 -23.00 41.52 31.11
N ALA A 6 -22.39 42.36 30.28
CA ALA A 6 -22.35 42.19 28.85
C ALA A 6 -21.91 40.76 28.51
N THR A 7 -22.68 40.09 27.66
CA THR A 7 -22.33 38.84 27.00
C THR A 7 -21.13 39.08 26.08
N ALA A 8 -19.93 39.11 26.66
CA ALA A 8 -18.69 39.11 25.89
C ALA A 8 -18.67 37.83 25.03
N LYS A 9 -18.85 37.99 23.71
CA LYS A 9 -18.77 36.89 22.73
C LYS A 9 -17.46 36.14 23.00
N ARG A 10 -17.57 34.85 23.33
CA ARG A 10 -16.39 33.99 23.53
C ARG A 10 -15.51 34.05 22.26
N PRO A 11 -14.20 34.28 22.39
CA PRO A 11 -13.31 34.40 21.23
C PRO A 11 -13.32 33.13 20.39
N LYS A 12 -13.31 33.28 19.06
CA LYS A 12 -13.30 32.15 18.11
C LYS A 12 -12.01 31.34 18.28
N LEU A 13 -12.08 30.02 18.09
CA LEU A 13 -10.88 29.17 18.21
C LEU A 13 -9.82 29.58 17.18
N GLY A 14 -8.56 29.60 17.60
CA GLY A 14 -7.46 30.04 16.76
C GLY A 14 -7.47 31.54 16.45
N SER A 15 -8.39 32.35 17.01
CA SER A 15 -8.39 33.80 16.83
C SER A 15 -7.29 34.46 17.67
N VAL A 16 -6.72 35.54 17.15
CA VAL A 16 -5.84 36.42 17.93
C VAL A 16 -6.66 37.09 19.03
N VAL A 17 -6.29 36.86 20.29
CA VAL A 17 -6.95 37.46 21.47
C VAL A 17 -6.18 38.65 22.02
N LYS A 18 -4.88 38.75 21.71
CA LYS A 18 -4.00 39.85 22.14
C LYS A 18 -2.77 39.93 21.24
N VAL A 19 -2.28 41.15 21.03
CA VAL A 19 -0.94 41.42 20.46
C VAL A 19 -0.14 42.18 21.51
N THR A 20 1.11 41.79 21.76
CA THR A 20 1.91 42.38 22.84
C THR A 20 2.37 43.80 22.51
N LYS A 21 2.61 44.60 23.56
CA LYS A 21 3.23 45.93 23.45
C LYS A 21 4.60 45.75 22.78
N GLY A 22 4.85 46.50 21.70
CA GLY A 22 6.05 46.34 20.86
C GLY A 22 5.89 45.36 19.68
N ARG A 23 4.75 44.69 19.52
CA ARG A 23 4.39 43.81 18.38
C ARG A 23 5.43 42.72 18.09
N LYS A 24 6.02 42.12 19.12
CA LYS A 24 6.92 40.95 18.95
C LYS A 24 6.24 39.62 19.26
N ALA A 25 5.02 39.64 19.79
CA ALA A 25 4.25 38.42 20.04
C ALA A 25 2.75 38.66 19.90
N PHE A 26 2.00 37.58 19.67
CA PHE A 26 0.55 37.56 19.71
C PHE A 26 0.04 36.29 20.40
N HIS A 27 -1.18 36.35 20.89
CA HIS A 27 -1.83 35.28 21.66
C HIS A 27 -3.01 34.71 20.89
N LEU A 28 -3.12 33.38 20.81
CA LEU A 28 -4.22 32.66 20.18
C LEU A 28 -5.10 31.93 21.20
N GLN A 29 -6.40 31.89 20.91
CA GLN A 29 -7.37 31.12 21.68
C GLN A 29 -7.26 29.62 21.35
N LEU A 30 -6.95 28.79 22.35
CA LEU A 30 -6.88 27.33 22.23
C LEU A 30 -8.24 26.67 22.49
N PRO A 31 -8.49 25.43 22.02
CA PRO A 31 -9.64 24.59 22.39
C PRO A 31 -9.46 23.90 23.74
N PRO A 32 -10.55 23.40 24.38
CA PRO A 32 -10.45 22.83 25.71
C PRO A 32 -9.60 21.57 25.67
N ARG A 33 -8.89 21.26 26.76
CA ARG A 33 -8.00 20.08 26.85
C ARG A 33 -6.87 20.03 25.81
N PHE A 34 -6.57 21.15 25.14
CA PHE A 34 -5.43 21.22 24.24
C PHE A 34 -4.11 21.13 25.00
N SER A 35 -3.19 20.33 24.49
CA SER A 35 -1.79 20.27 24.92
C SER A 35 -0.88 20.53 23.72
N LEU A 36 -0.04 21.56 23.81
CA LEU A 36 0.94 21.90 22.77
C LEU A 36 1.96 20.77 22.59
N GLY A 37 2.49 20.24 23.69
CA GLY A 37 3.48 19.17 23.65
C GLY A 37 2.90 17.90 23.03
N ALA A 38 1.74 17.45 23.51
CA ALA A 38 1.08 16.29 22.93
C ALA A 38 0.75 16.53 21.44
N THR A 39 0.31 17.72 21.06
CA THR A 39 0.01 18.04 19.65
C THR A 39 1.26 17.99 18.78
N VAL A 40 2.30 18.75 19.11
CA VAL A 40 3.52 18.84 18.30
C VAL A 40 4.22 17.49 18.26
N CYS A 41 4.45 16.87 19.42
CA CYS A 41 5.26 15.67 19.53
C CYS A 41 4.45 14.38 19.40
N SER A 42 3.24 14.40 18.86
CA SER A 42 2.48 13.16 18.59
C SER A 42 2.73 12.59 17.20
N TYR A 43 3.59 13.22 16.40
CA TYR A 43 3.88 12.78 15.04
C TYR A 43 5.33 13.09 14.65
N GLY A 44 5.97 12.17 13.90
CA GLY A 44 7.38 12.29 13.54
C GLY A 44 7.75 13.58 12.79
N PHE A 45 6.77 14.27 12.17
CA PHE A 45 7.00 15.55 11.49
C PHE A 45 7.60 16.64 12.38
N ALA A 46 7.38 16.60 13.70
CA ALA A 46 8.02 17.55 14.62
C ALA A 46 9.55 17.39 14.67
N MET A 47 10.08 16.23 14.26
CA MET A 47 11.52 15.99 14.16
C MET A 47 12.10 16.40 12.79
N LEU A 48 11.25 16.61 11.79
CA LEU A 48 11.71 17.02 10.46
C LEU A 48 11.95 18.53 10.44
N ALA A 49 13.14 18.93 10.00
CA ALA A 49 13.50 20.33 9.87
C ALA A 49 12.40 21.14 9.11
N PRO A 50 12.20 22.41 9.47
CA PRO A 50 12.97 23.19 10.43
C PRO A 50 12.43 23.14 11.88
N ASN A 51 11.57 22.17 12.18
CA ASN A 51 10.92 22.04 13.47
C ASN A 51 11.91 21.67 14.58
N ARG A 52 11.76 22.29 15.76
CA ARG A 52 12.49 21.92 16.98
C ARG A 52 11.56 21.97 18.18
N TRP A 53 11.53 20.90 18.96
CA TRP A 53 10.87 20.85 20.25
C TRP A 53 11.90 20.99 21.37
N GLN A 54 11.64 21.87 22.33
CA GLN A 54 12.37 21.95 23.59
C GLN A 54 11.47 21.37 24.69
N PRO A 55 11.80 20.21 25.28
CA PRO A 55 11.00 19.64 26.34
C PRO A 55 11.01 20.54 27.59
N PRO A 56 10.04 20.38 28.50
CA PRO A 56 10.06 21.06 29.79
C PRO A 56 11.34 20.74 30.57
N GLN A 57 11.89 21.73 31.28
CA GLN A 57 13.03 21.48 32.18
C GLN A 57 12.55 20.92 33.52
N ALA A 58 13.26 19.92 34.05
CA ALA A 58 12.87 19.19 35.26
C ALA A 58 13.02 20.00 36.58
N LYS A 59 13.75 21.12 36.58
CA LYS A 59 14.06 21.90 37.80
C LYS A 59 13.49 23.32 37.70
N GLY A 60 12.43 23.61 38.46
CA GLY A 60 11.87 24.96 38.63
C GLY A 60 10.39 24.96 39.02
N SER A 61 10.04 25.56 40.15
CA SER A 61 8.68 25.80 40.60
C SER A 61 8.11 27.06 39.94
N GLY A 62 7.25 26.86 38.93
CA GLY A 62 6.44 27.93 38.33
C GLY A 62 6.66 28.09 36.83
N ALA A 63 5.59 27.98 36.03
CA ALA A 63 5.44 28.20 34.58
C ALA A 63 6.43 27.49 33.60
N HIS A 64 7.62 27.09 34.05
CA HIS A 64 8.70 26.40 33.34
C HIS A 64 8.46 24.89 33.11
N ARG A 65 7.27 24.39 33.48
CA ARG A 65 6.84 22.98 33.27
C ARG A 65 6.27 22.67 31.87
N LYS A 66 6.32 23.61 30.92
CA LYS A 66 5.75 23.42 29.57
C LYS A 66 6.80 23.61 28.49
N GLY A 67 6.88 22.68 27.55
CA GLY A 67 7.85 22.72 26.45
C GLY A 67 7.56 23.84 25.45
N VAL A 68 8.55 24.10 24.60
CA VAL A 68 8.54 25.20 23.62
C VAL A 68 8.72 24.63 22.23
N PHE A 69 7.85 25.03 21.31
CA PHE A 69 8.02 24.70 19.91
C PHE A 69 8.68 25.86 19.17
N LEU A 70 9.77 25.57 18.46
CA LEU A 70 10.57 26.54 17.72
C LEU A 70 10.60 26.18 16.24
N ARG A 71 10.32 27.16 15.39
CA ARG A 71 10.58 27.05 13.94
C ARG A 71 10.55 28.42 13.26
N PRO A 72 11.17 28.57 12.08
CA PRO A 72 10.90 29.71 11.20
C PRO A 72 9.47 29.63 10.63
N LEU A 73 8.82 30.79 10.53
CA LEU A 73 7.52 31.00 9.87
C LEU A 73 7.62 32.12 8.84
N GLN A 74 6.86 32.01 7.76
CA GLN A 74 6.87 32.96 6.65
C GLN A 74 6.13 34.25 7.04
N LEU A 75 6.65 35.39 6.59
CA LEU A 75 6.07 36.72 6.81
C LEU A 75 5.25 37.16 5.58
N ALA A 76 4.38 38.16 5.75
CA ALA A 76 3.42 38.55 4.72
C ALA A 76 4.07 39.14 3.46
N ARG A 77 5.22 39.79 3.61
CA ARG A 77 5.98 40.39 2.49
C ARG A 77 7.14 39.51 1.99
N GLY A 78 7.10 38.22 2.31
CA GLY A 78 8.16 37.26 1.98
C GLY A 78 9.27 37.18 3.03
N GLY A 79 10.05 36.11 2.93
CA GLY A 79 11.06 35.75 3.93
C GLY A 79 10.45 35.16 5.21
N ALA A 80 11.32 34.69 6.10
CA ALA A 80 10.92 34.03 7.33
C ALA A 80 11.58 34.62 8.58
N ALA A 81 10.91 34.50 9.72
CA ALA A 81 11.44 34.85 11.04
C ALA A 81 11.26 33.68 12.01
N ARG A 82 12.16 33.58 13.00
CA ARG A 82 12.08 32.51 14.00
C ARG A 82 10.90 32.78 14.94
N ALA A 83 10.06 31.78 15.11
CA ALA A 83 8.92 31.76 16.01
C ALA A 83 9.18 30.84 17.20
N ALA A 84 8.70 31.24 18.37
CA ALA A 84 8.63 30.44 19.58
C ALA A 84 7.19 30.37 20.07
N LEU A 85 6.65 29.15 20.15
CA LEU A 85 5.27 28.88 20.54
C LEU A 85 5.26 28.29 21.95
N ARG A 86 4.49 28.93 22.85
CA ARG A 86 4.38 28.56 24.27
C ARG A 86 2.93 28.53 24.71
N GLN A 87 2.49 27.41 25.28
CA GLN A 87 1.15 27.33 25.87
C GLN A 87 1.16 27.94 27.28
N ILE A 88 0.95 29.26 27.35
CA ILE A 88 1.06 30.03 28.60
C ILE A 88 -0.10 29.78 29.58
N SER A 89 -1.26 29.31 29.10
CA SER A 89 -2.38 28.88 29.97
C SER A 89 -3.12 27.68 29.37
N ALA A 90 -4.15 27.17 30.06
CA ALA A 90 -4.98 26.08 29.53
C ALA A 90 -5.69 26.46 28.21
N ARG A 91 -5.85 27.75 27.94
CA ARG A 91 -6.70 28.28 26.86
C ARG A 91 -5.97 29.26 25.95
N VAL A 92 -4.70 29.56 26.20
CA VAL A 92 -3.94 30.59 25.47
C VAL A 92 -2.59 30.05 25.01
N LEU A 93 -2.31 30.25 23.73
CA LEU A 93 -1.01 30.02 23.11
C LEU A 93 -0.35 31.36 22.80
N GLU A 94 0.89 31.55 23.22
CA GLU A 94 1.73 32.66 22.76
C GLU A 94 2.56 32.24 21.55
N VAL A 95 2.62 33.13 20.57
CA VAL A 95 3.49 33.06 19.40
C VAL A 95 4.41 34.29 19.45
N SER A 96 5.66 34.06 19.83
CA SER A 96 6.70 35.08 19.94
C SER A 96 7.64 35.02 18.74
N MET A 97 8.02 36.18 18.20
CA MET A 97 8.76 36.30 16.94
C MET A 97 10.09 37.02 17.15
N SER A 98 11.13 36.59 16.43
CA SER A 98 12.47 37.20 16.50
C SER A 98 12.54 38.60 15.87
N LYS A 99 11.48 39.06 15.20
CA LYS A 99 11.36 40.36 14.55
C LYS A 99 10.05 41.04 14.97
N LYS A 100 10.01 42.36 14.82
CA LYS A 100 8.79 43.15 15.04
C LYS A 100 7.78 42.86 13.91
N LEU A 101 6.51 42.73 14.27
CA LEU A 101 5.43 42.33 13.37
C LEU A 101 4.65 43.54 12.85
N SER A 102 4.35 43.52 11.56
CA SER A 102 3.28 44.31 10.98
C SER A 102 1.91 43.65 11.26
N SER A 103 0.82 44.39 11.03
CA SER A 103 -0.53 43.82 11.16
C SER A 103 -0.77 42.70 10.14
N ALA A 104 -0.21 42.82 8.93
CA ALA A 104 -0.31 41.79 7.89
C ALA A 104 0.42 40.50 8.31
N ASP A 105 1.58 40.62 8.97
CA ASP A 105 2.32 39.45 9.46
C ASP A 105 1.51 38.66 10.48
N VAL A 106 0.81 39.34 11.40
CA VAL A 106 -0.01 38.65 12.41
C VAL A 106 -1.07 37.76 11.77
N GLY A 107 -1.74 38.24 10.71
CA GLY A 107 -2.74 37.43 9.99
C GLY A 107 -2.14 36.19 9.31
N VAL A 108 -1.03 36.37 8.58
CA VAL A 108 -0.35 35.25 7.88
C VAL A 108 0.26 34.25 8.86
N LEU A 109 0.81 34.72 9.98
CA LEU A 109 1.36 33.87 11.03
C LEU A 109 0.25 33.11 11.77
N GLN A 110 -0.88 33.76 12.06
CA GLN A 110 -2.05 33.11 12.65
C GLN A 110 -2.50 31.94 11.76
N GLN A 111 -2.67 32.13 10.45
CA GLN A 111 -3.10 31.07 9.53
C GLN A 111 -2.14 29.87 9.55
N GLN A 112 -0.83 30.13 9.51
CA GLN A 112 0.19 29.09 9.60
C GLN A 112 0.10 28.31 10.93
N VAL A 113 -0.04 29.00 12.06
CA VAL A 113 -0.11 28.37 13.39
C VAL A 113 -1.40 27.59 13.58
N VAL A 114 -2.53 28.14 13.12
CA VAL A 114 -3.84 27.48 13.15
C VAL A 114 -3.81 26.20 12.33
N ARG A 115 -3.20 26.22 11.14
CA ARG A 115 -3.02 25.00 10.33
C ARG A 115 -2.16 23.97 11.06
N MET A 116 -0.94 24.35 11.46
CA MET A 116 0.04 23.42 12.05
C MET A 116 -0.52 22.68 13.27
N LEU A 117 -1.20 23.43 14.15
CA LEU A 117 -1.71 22.93 15.42
C LEU A 117 -3.18 22.50 15.34
N ARG A 118 -3.77 22.52 14.13
CA ARG A 118 -5.15 22.12 13.87
C ARG A 118 -6.14 22.82 14.78
N LEU A 119 -6.07 24.16 14.84
CA LEU A 119 -6.92 24.97 15.72
C LEU A 119 -8.24 25.41 15.06
N GLY A 120 -8.51 24.92 13.85
CA GLY A 120 -9.74 25.21 13.10
C GLY A 120 -10.99 24.55 13.71
N HIS A 121 -12.15 24.97 13.21
CA HIS A 121 -13.44 24.41 13.66
C HIS A 121 -13.63 22.96 13.21
N ALA A 122 -13.35 22.64 11.93
CA ALA A 122 -13.44 21.28 11.40
C ALA A 122 -12.44 20.34 12.09
N ASP A 123 -11.19 20.79 12.29
CA ASP A 123 -10.18 20.06 13.07
C ASP A 123 -10.66 19.73 14.50
N LYS A 124 -11.35 20.67 15.18
CA LYS A 124 -11.94 20.40 16.49
C LYS A 124 -13.07 19.36 16.40
N ALA A 125 -13.95 19.49 15.40
CA ALA A 125 -15.05 18.55 15.23
C ALA A 125 -14.55 17.12 15.01
N ALA A 126 -13.52 16.94 14.18
CA ALA A 126 -12.87 15.64 13.96
C ALA A 126 -12.23 15.09 15.25
N ALA A 127 -11.51 15.93 16.01
CA ALA A 127 -10.92 15.51 17.29
C ALA A 127 -11.98 15.09 18.33
N ASP A 128 -13.09 15.83 18.42
CA ASP A 128 -14.19 15.49 19.34
C ASP A 128 -14.91 14.21 18.90
N ALA A 129 -15.13 14.02 17.59
CA ALA A 129 -15.74 12.81 17.04
C ALA A 129 -14.87 11.58 17.29
N PHE A 130 -13.57 11.68 17.03
CA PHE A 130 -12.61 10.62 17.33
C PHE A 130 -12.57 10.26 18.82
N THR A 131 -12.61 11.27 19.70
CA THR A 131 -12.65 11.05 21.15
C THR A 131 -13.89 10.25 21.56
N ARG A 132 -15.05 10.54 20.96
CA ARG A 132 -16.30 9.79 21.21
C ARG A 132 -16.22 8.35 20.71
N SER A 133 -15.61 8.11 19.55
CA SER A 133 -15.49 6.77 18.95
C SER A 133 -14.31 5.94 19.48
N SER A 134 -13.48 6.48 20.39
CA SER A 134 -12.32 5.78 20.96
C SER A 134 -12.11 6.14 22.44
N PRO A 135 -13.09 5.85 23.31
CA PRO A 135 -13.04 6.22 24.73
C PRO A 135 -11.91 5.51 25.49
N ASP A 136 -11.52 4.32 25.05
CA ASP A 136 -10.36 3.57 25.57
C ASP A 136 -9.04 4.33 25.37
N LEU A 137 -8.98 5.20 24.36
CA LEU A 137 -7.84 6.07 24.10
C LEU A 137 -8.03 7.50 24.64
N ALA A 138 -9.20 7.87 25.17
CA ALA A 138 -9.48 9.25 25.61
C ALA A 138 -8.88 9.65 26.97
N LYS A 139 -8.28 8.70 27.72
CA LYS A 139 -7.81 8.92 29.10
C LYS A 139 -6.52 9.76 29.23
N ALA A 140 -5.79 9.98 28.14
CA ALA A 140 -4.61 10.84 28.09
C ALA A 140 -4.80 11.89 26.98
N PRO A 141 -4.17 13.08 27.04
CA PRO A 141 -4.27 14.05 25.96
C PRO A 141 -3.68 13.47 24.67
N VAL A 142 -4.54 12.88 23.84
CA VAL A 142 -4.19 12.55 22.46
C VAL A 142 -4.02 13.90 21.77
N GLY A 143 -2.79 14.21 21.38
CA GLY A 143 -2.48 15.45 20.67
C GLY A 143 -3.34 15.63 19.43
N ARG A 144 -3.29 16.80 18.81
CA ARG A 144 -3.76 16.94 17.43
C ARG A 144 -2.63 16.52 16.49
N LEU A 145 -2.94 15.77 15.45
CA LEU A 145 -1.96 15.33 14.47
C LEU A 145 -1.23 16.53 13.84
N PHE A 146 0.02 16.75 14.24
CA PHE A 146 0.82 17.89 13.79
C PHE A 146 1.09 17.85 12.28
N ARG A 147 1.02 19.02 11.63
CA ARG A 147 1.32 19.21 10.20
C ARG A 147 2.13 20.49 9.96
N SER A 148 2.62 20.67 8.75
CA SER A 148 3.43 21.83 8.37
C SER A 148 2.56 23.07 8.09
N PRO A 149 3.14 24.30 8.12
CA PRO A 149 2.44 25.54 7.78
C PRO A 149 1.86 25.60 6.37
N THR A 150 2.35 24.77 5.45
CA THR A 150 1.89 24.74 4.06
C THR A 150 1.70 23.30 3.59
N VAL A 151 0.76 23.11 2.66
CA VAL A 151 0.57 21.83 1.96
C VAL A 151 1.83 21.45 1.19
N PHE A 152 2.53 22.43 0.61
CA PHE A 152 3.79 22.21 -0.10
C PHE A 152 4.85 21.54 0.79
N GLU A 153 5.09 22.09 1.99
CA GLU A 153 6.04 21.51 2.95
C GLU A 153 5.62 20.09 3.36
N ASP A 154 4.33 19.87 3.58
CA ASP A 154 3.79 18.55 3.89
C ASP A 154 4.10 17.53 2.81
N LEU A 155 3.84 17.86 1.54
CA LEU A 155 4.05 16.96 0.41
C LEU A 155 5.53 16.70 0.10
N VAL A 156 6.40 17.71 0.24
CA VAL A 156 7.86 17.48 0.12
C VAL A 156 8.33 16.54 1.23
N LYS A 157 7.85 16.70 2.46
CA LYS A 157 8.12 15.78 3.57
C LYS A 157 7.60 14.38 3.26
N THR A 158 6.40 14.24 2.71
CA THR A 158 5.86 12.96 2.22
C THR A 158 6.78 12.31 1.18
N PHE A 159 7.30 13.05 0.20
CA PHE A 159 8.25 12.50 -0.76
C PHE A 159 9.52 11.99 -0.09
N THR A 160 10.06 12.73 0.87
CA THR A 160 11.26 12.31 1.63
C THR A 160 11.02 11.08 2.51
N LEU A 161 9.78 10.79 2.89
CA LEU A 161 9.39 9.60 3.65
C LEU A 161 9.32 8.34 2.79
N CYS A 162 8.77 8.45 1.58
CA CYS A 162 8.51 7.31 0.70
C CYS A 162 9.81 6.52 0.44
N ASN A 163 9.82 5.19 0.66
CA ASN A 163 10.97 4.31 0.39
C ASN A 163 12.30 4.80 0.99
N CYS A 164 12.28 5.26 2.23
CA CYS A 164 13.44 5.81 2.92
C CYS A 164 13.44 5.46 4.41
N GLY A 165 14.62 5.19 4.97
CA GLY A 165 14.78 5.07 6.41
C GLY A 165 14.72 6.44 7.10
N TRP A 166 14.19 6.47 8.32
CA TRP A 166 13.93 7.71 9.07
C TRP A 166 15.14 8.64 9.22
N THR A 167 16.32 8.10 9.56
CA THR A 167 17.56 8.90 9.70
C THR A 167 17.90 9.63 8.42
N ARG A 168 17.71 8.98 7.25
CA ARG A 168 17.94 9.61 5.95
C ARG A 168 16.85 10.64 5.65
N THR A 169 15.60 10.39 6.05
CA THR A 169 14.50 11.37 5.93
C THR A 169 14.80 12.65 6.70
N ILE A 170 15.25 12.56 7.96
CA ILE A 170 15.67 13.71 8.76
C ILE A 170 16.77 14.49 8.03
N ALA A 171 17.85 13.79 7.63
CA ALA A 171 18.99 14.42 6.98
C ALA A 171 18.63 15.13 5.66
N MET A 172 17.74 14.56 4.84
CA MET A 172 17.27 15.20 3.61
C MET A 172 16.54 16.52 3.91
N ASN A 173 15.65 16.53 4.91
CA ASN A 173 14.90 17.73 5.29
C ASN A 173 15.79 18.80 5.91
N GLU A 174 16.77 18.41 6.73
CA GLU A 174 17.78 19.33 7.27
C GLU A 174 18.56 20.00 6.15
N LYS A 175 19.07 19.21 5.20
CA LYS A 175 19.84 19.74 4.06
C LYS A 175 18.99 20.65 3.16
N LEU A 176 17.71 20.34 2.95
CA LEU A 176 16.79 21.24 2.23
C LEU A 176 16.73 22.61 2.91
N CYS A 177 16.53 22.66 4.23
CA CYS A 177 16.49 23.90 4.98
C CYS A 177 17.85 24.61 5.04
N GLN A 178 18.95 23.86 5.13
CA GLN A 178 20.31 24.41 5.19
C GLN A 178 20.73 25.08 3.87
N HIS A 179 20.41 24.47 2.73
CA HIS A 179 20.86 24.94 1.42
C HIS A 179 19.85 25.88 0.74
N PHE A 180 18.56 25.74 1.03
CA PHE A 180 17.49 26.46 0.32
C PHE A 180 16.51 27.20 1.25
N GLY A 181 16.73 27.17 2.57
CA GLY A 181 15.84 27.79 3.57
C GLY A 181 16.07 29.28 3.86
N GLY A 182 16.95 29.93 3.10
CA GLY A 182 17.33 31.33 3.31
C GLY A 182 17.99 31.62 4.68
N PRO A 183 18.11 32.90 5.08
CA PRO A 183 18.83 33.31 6.29
C PRO A 183 18.24 32.74 7.59
N ALA A 184 16.93 32.55 7.65
CA ALA A 184 16.26 31.97 8.81
C ALA A 184 16.41 30.45 8.90
N ARG A 185 16.97 29.81 7.86
CA ARG A 185 17.00 28.34 7.66
C ARG A 185 15.61 27.73 7.79
N GLY A 186 14.61 28.38 7.17
CA GLY A 186 13.25 27.89 7.07
C GLY A 186 13.12 26.72 6.10
N PHE A 187 11.91 26.21 5.94
CA PHE A 187 11.65 25.28 4.85
C PHE A 187 11.59 26.07 3.52
N PRO A 188 12.22 25.59 2.44
CA PRO A 188 12.19 26.29 1.15
C PRO A 188 10.75 26.43 0.63
N SER A 189 10.42 27.59 0.09
CA SER A 189 9.15 27.85 -0.58
C SER A 189 9.16 27.29 -2.02
N PRO A 190 7.99 27.19 -2.69
CA PRO A 190 7.95 26.86 -4.11
C PRO A 190 8.83 27.77 -4.97
N ALA A 191 8.82 29.08 -4.69
CA ALA A 191 9.63 30.07 -5.41
C ALA A 191 11.14 29.85 -5.24
N ASP A 192 11.58 29.38 -4.05
CA ASP A 192 12.99 29.06 -3.79
C ASP A 192 13.48 27.87 -4.62
N LEU A 193 12.58 26.94 -4.98
CA LEU A 193 12.94 25.69 -5.65
C LEU A 193 12.64 25.65 -7.14
N VAL A 194 11.70 26.45 -7.66
CA VAL A 194 11.23 26.35 -9.06
C VAL A 194 12.36 26.45 -10.10
N LYS A 195 13.37 27.30 -9.84
CA LYS A 195 14.53 27.53 -10.71
C LYS A 195 15.72 26.63 -10.39
N VAL A 196 15.62 25.77 -9.39
CA VAL A 196 16.72 24.90 -8.96
C VAL A 196 16.77 23.66 -9.85
N PRO A 197 17.90 23.34 -10.50
CA PRO A 197 18.03 22.09 -11.25
C PRO A 197 17.91 20.89 -10.29
N ALA A 198 17.18 19.85 -10.69
CA ALA A 198 17.01 18.65 -9.88
C ALA A 198 18.36 17.97 -9.54
N ALA A 199 19.34 18.00 -10.45
CA ALA A 199 20.70 17.53 -10.19
C ALA A 199 21.35 18.24 -8.98
N ARG A 200 21.11 19.54 -8.81
CA ARG A 200 21.61 20.33 -7.69
C ARG A 200 20.94 19.91 -6.37
N LEU A 201 19.61 19.70 -6.37
CA LEU A 201 18.91 19.15 -5.20
C LEU A 201 19.43 17.76 -4.84
N LYS A 202 19.62 16.89 -5.84
CA LYS A 202 20.14 15.52 -5.64
C LYS A 202 21.52 15.55 -4.99
N LYS A 203 22.43 16.42 -5.48
CA LYS A 203 23.80 16.57 -4.96
C LYS A 203 23.83 17.15 -3.54
N LEU A 204 23.16 18.28 -3.31
CA LEU A 204 23.25 19.00 -2.05
C LEU A 204 22.40 18.38 -0.94
N CYS A 205 21.20 17.90 -1.26
CA CYS A 205 20.25 17.41 -0.27
C CYS A 205 20.17 15.88 -0.17
N ALA A 206 20.88 15.15 -1.03
CA ALA A 206 20.86 13.68 -1.09
C ALA A 206 19.44 13.08 -1.26
N VAL A 207 18.54 13.80 -1.94
CA VAL A 207 17.14 13.40 -2.12
C VAL A 207 16.93 12.29 -3.17
N GLY A 208 17.97 11.96 -3.95
CA GLY A 208 17.94 10.89 -4.94
C GLY A 208 16.92 11.17 -6.06
N TYR A 209 16.16 10.15 -6.45
CA TYR A 209 15.11 10.26 -7.48
C TYR A 209 13.98 11.24 -7.12
N ARG A 210 13.88 11.65 -5.85
CA ARG A 210 12.83 12.57 -5.38
C ARG A 210 13.07 14.01 -5.83
N ALA A 211 14.30 14.34 -6.26
CA ALA A 211 14.62 15.69 -6.73
C ALA A 211 13.65 16.17 -7.81
N GLU A 212 13.40 15.36 -8.83
CA GLU A 212 12.46 15.68 -9.92
C GLU A 212 11.03 15.89 -9.41
N ARG A 213 10.58 15.06 -8.47
CA ARG A 213 9.24 15.19 -7.87
C ARG A 213 9.10 16.50 -7.11
N ILE A 214 10.12 16.87 -6.34
CA ILE A 214 10.14 18.12 -5.56
C ILE A 214 10.11 19.34 -6.50
N ILE A 215 10.90 19.35 -7.58
CA ILE A 215 10.91 20.46 -8.55
C ILE A 215 9.58 20.58 -9.29
N LYS A 216 9.01 19.46 -9.75
CA LYS A 216 7.68 19.46 -10.40
C LYS A 216 6.59 19.93 -9.45
N LEU A 217 6.62 19.50 -8.18
CA LEU A 217 5.71 19.99 -7.16
C LEU A 217 5.89 21.49 -6.89
N ALA A 218 7.12 22.01 -6.88
CA ALA A 218 7.37 23.44 -6.70
C ALA A 218 6.76 24.27 -7.84
N ARG A 219 6.91 23.82 -9.09
CA ARG A 219 6.27 24.44 -10.26
C ARG A 219 4.75 24.38 -10.18
N PHE A 220 4.20 23.22 -9.85
CA PHE A 220 2.76 23.03 -9.70
C PHE A 220 2.19 23.94 -8.59
N ALA A 221 2.87 24.04 -7.46
CA ALA A 221 2.49 24.91 -6.36
C ALA A 221 2.60 26.40 -6.72
N GLN A 222 3.64 26.80 -7.45
CA GLN A 222 3.79 28.19 -7.91
C GLN A 222 2.69 28.60 -8.90
N ALA A 223 2.18 27.65 -9.69
CA ALA A 223 1.05 27.85 -10.59
C ALA A 223 -0.32 27.77 -9.90
N GLY A 224 -0.37 27.71 -8.56
CA GLY A 224 -1.63 27.64 -7.80
C GLY A 224 -2.25 26.25 -7.69
N GLY A 225 -1.58 25.18 -8.15
CA GLY A 225 -2.13 23.82 -8.18
C GLY A 225 -2.49 23.24 -6.80
N LEU A 226 -1.89 23.78 -5.72
CA LEU A 226 -2.19 23.40 -4.34
C LEU A 226 -3.24 24.30 -3.67
N ASP A 227 -3.72 25.33 -4.36
CA ASP A 227 -4.65 26.29 -3.77
C ASP A 227 -6.00 25.64 -3.46
N GLY A 228 -6.53 25.96 -2.28
CA GLY A 228 -7.79 25.39 -1.82
C GLY A 228 -7.71 23.93 -1.37
N LEU A 229 -6.55 23.25 -1.44
CA LEU A 229 -6.38 21.89 -0.93
C LEU A 229 -6.46 21.88 0.61
N SER A 230 -7.67 21.80 1.15
CA SER A 230 -7.98 21.77 2.59
C SER A 230 -9.32 21.09 2.84
N HIS A 231 -9.42 20.36 3.96
CA HIS A 231 -10.67 19.75 4.43
C HIS A 231 -11.82 20.74 4.73
N ASP A 232 -11.52 22.04 4.89
CA ASP A 232 -12.55 23.07 5.09
C ASP A 232 -13.20 23.52 3.76
N ARG A 233 -12.66 23.09 2.61
CA ARG A 233 -13.05 23.56 1.28
C ARG A 233 -13.44 22.46 0.31
N LEU A 234 -12.91 21.25 0.52
CA LEU A 234 -13.12 20.10 -0.35
C LEU A 234 -13.74 18.97 0.46
N ASP A 235 -14.51 18.12 -0.19
CA ASP A 235 -14.81 16.79 0.34
C ASP A 235 -13.61 15.84 0.14
N GLU A 236 -13.72 14.65 0.74
CA GLU A 236 -12.65 13.65 0.70
C GLU A 236 -12.38 13.11 -0.70
N GLN A 237 -13.42 12.95 -1.52
CA GLN A 237 -13.31 12.39 -2.86
C GLN A 237 -12.57 13.36 -3.77
N GLU A 238 -12.96 14.63 -3.76
CA GLU A 238 -12.31 15.69 -4.53
C GLU A 238 -10.86 15.89 -4.07
N ALA A 239 -10.63 15.97 -2.75
CA ALA A 239 -9.28 16.04 -2.21
C ALA A 239 -8.42 14.84 -2.64
N GLY A 240 -8.99 13.64 -2.65
CA GLY A 240 -8.35 12.41 -3.10
C GLY A 240 -7.96 12.45 -4.58
N GLN A 241 -8.87 12.88 -5.46
CA GLN A 241 -8.60 13.06 -6.89
C GLN A 241 -7.48 14.09 -7.13
N ARG A 242 -7.56 15.24 -6.46
CA ARG A 242 -6.52 16.27 -6.55
C ARG A 242 -5.16 15.79 -6.04
N CYS A 243 -5.12 15.00 -4.97
CA CYS A 243 -3.87 14.40 -4.48
C CYS A 243 -3.31 13.37 -5.48
N LYS A 244 -4.15 12.53 -6.09
CA LYS A 244 -3.73 11.55 -7.10
C LYS A 244 -3.14 12.21 -8.35
N ALA A 245 -3.61 13.39 -8.72
CA ALA A 245 -3.08 14.15 -9.85
C ALA A 245 -1.66 14.72 -9.62
N ILE A 246 -1.18 14.73 -8.36
CA ILE A 246 0.16 15.25 -8.04
C ILE A 246 1.22 14.22 -8.45
N TYR A 247 2.07 14.62 -9.39
CA TYR A 247 3.14 13.79 -9.93
C TYR A 247 4.01 13.17 -8.83
N GLY A 248 4.06 11.84 -8.80
CA GLY A 248 4.93 11.06 -7.92
C GLY A 248 4.34 10.73 -6.55
N LEU A 249 3.07 11.07 -6.27
CA LEU A 249 2.32 10.50 -5.15
C LEU A 249 1.69 9.16 -5.57
N GLY A 250 2.22 8.06 -5.02
CA GLY A 250 1.56 6.75 -5.08
C GLY A 250 0.54 6.57 -3.95
N PRO A 251 -0.04 5.37 -3.78
CA PRO A 251 -1.09 5.11 -2.78
C PRO A 251 -0.74 5.55 -1.36
N PHE A 252 0.47 5.21 -0.87
CA PHE A 252 0.98 5.69 0.42
C PHE A 252 1.04 7.22 0.49
N GLY A 253 1.54 7.86 -0.57
CA GLY A 253 1.70 9.32 -0.63
C GLY A 253 0.36 10.04 -0.61
N VAL A 254 -0.64 9.51 -1.32
CA VAL A 254 -2.01 10.04 -1.33
C VAL A 254 -2.65 9.91 0.06
N ALA A 255 -2.62 8.71 0.67
CA ALA A 255 -3.16 8.53 2.02
C ALA A 255 -2.44 9.41 3.06
N ASN A 256 -1.11 9.57 2.93
CA ASN A 256 -0.35 10.45 3.81
C ASN A 256 -0.69 11.93 3.61
N ALA A 257 -0.94 12.36 2.37
CA ALA A 257 -1.40 13.72 2.09
C ALA A 257 -2.81 13.97 2.66
N LEU A 258 -3.75 13.04 2.44
CA LEU A 258 -5.14 13.15 2.91
C LEU A 258 -5.23 13.31 4.43
N GLN A 259 -4.48 12.52 5.21
CA GLN A 259 -4.46 12.71 6.67
C GLN A 259 -3.91 14.07 7.09
N LEU A 260 -2.89 14.60 6.38
CA LEU A 260 -2.35 15.94 6.65
C LEU A 260 -3.36 17.04 6.29
N LEU A 261 -4.27 16.78 5.36
CA LEU A 261 -5.35 17.70 5.00
C LEU A 261 -6.49 17.67 6.01
N GLY A 262 -6.71 16.54 6.69
CA GLY A 262 -7.79 16.36 7.67
C GLY A 262 -8.76 15.23 7.33
N PHE A 263 -8.43 14.39 6.34
CA PHE A 263 -9.21 13.23 5.95
C PHE A 263 -8.54 11.95 6.48
N TYR A 264 -9.24 11.21 7.34
CA TYR A 264 -8.62 10.18 8.17
C TYR A 264 -9.06 8.76 7.82
N LYS A 265 -9.74 8.57 6.70
CA LYS A 265 -10.28 7.28 6.29
C LYS A 265 -9.18 6.28 5.94
N ASP A 266 -8.17 6.74 5.22
CA ASP A 266 -7.10 5.90 4.69
C ASP A 266 -5.87 5.87 5.59
N ILE A 267 -5.25 4.70 5.70
CA ILE A 267 -4.00 4.51 6.42
C ILE A 267 -2.85 4.48 5.40
N PRO A 268 -1.83 5.37 5.52
CA PRO A 268 -0.64 5.31 4.70
C PRO A 268 0.20 4.11 5.13
N ALA A 269 -0.15 2.95 4.59
CA ALA A 269 0.39 1.67 4.99
C ALA A 269 1.81 1.45 4.43
N ASP A 270 2.71 0.98 5.29
CA ASP A 270 4.12 0.78 5.00
C ASP A 270 4.73 -0.30 5.90
N SER A 271 6.06 -0.44 5.88
CA SER A 271 6.76 -1.42 6.71
C SER A 271 6.57 -1.20 8.21
N GLU A 272 6.36 0.05 8.63
CA GLU A 272 6.14 0.38 10.03
C GLU A 272 4.72 0.00 10.47
N THR A 273 3.77 0.16 9.56
CA THR A 273 2.39 -0.34 9.70
C THR A 273 2.38 -1.86 9.88
N CYS A 274 3.13 -2.60 9.04
CA CYS A 274 3.29 -4.05 9.20
C CYS A 274 3.82 -4.42 10.59
N ARG A 275 4.89 -3.73 11.02
CA ARG A 275 5.52 -3.97 12.32
C ARG A 275 4.52 -3.72 13.45
N HIS A 276 3.81 -2.61 13.40
CA HIS A 276 2.82 -2.25 14.42
C HIS A 276 1.71 -3.30 14.51
N LEU A 277 1.10 -3.68 13.39
CA LEU A 277 0.02 -4.67 13.37
C LEU A 277 0.47 -6.04 13.90
N ARG A 278 1.69 -6.47 13.58
CA ARG A 278 2.24 -7.73 14.14
C ARG A 278 2.44 -7.67 15.65
N GLN A 279 2.97 -6.56 16.16
CA GLN A 279 3.37 -6.44 17.56
C GLN A 279 2.24 -6.03 18.48
N ALA A 280 1.46 -5.03 18.09
CA ALA A 280 0.38 -4.48 18.91
C ALA A 280 -0.93 -5.25 18.76
N ARG A 281 -1.15 -5.90 17.60
CA ARG A 281 -2.39 -6.63 17.29
C ARG A 281 -2.20 -8.13 17.06
N GLY A 282 -0.98 -8.65 17.16
CA GLY A 282 -0.70 -10.09 17.02
C GLY A 282 -0.84 -10.64 15.61
N LEU A 283 -0.99 -9.78 14.59
CA LEU A 283 -1.28 -10.18 13.20
C LEU A 283 -0.01 -10.64 12.47
N ARG A 284 0.52 -11.81 12.85
CA ARG A 284 1.83 -12.34 12.41
C ARG A 284 1.98 -12.46 10.89
N SER A 285 0.90 -12.63 10.14
CA SER A 285 0.86 -12.76 8.67
C SER A 285 0.87 -11.40 7.92
N CYS A 286 0.92 -10.27 8.61
CA CYS A 286 0.83 -8.94 7.99
C CYS A 286 2.12 -8.53 7.26
N THR A 287 2.20 -8.69 5.94
CA THR A 287 3.33 -8.33 5.08
C THR A 287 3.14 -6.97 4.38
N LEU A 288 4.18 -6.46 3.69
CA LEU A 288 4.06 -5.24 2.89
C LEU A 288 3.04 -5.36 1.75
N GLN A 289 2.79 -6.59 1.28
CA GLN A 289 1.88 -6.86 0.19
C GLN A 289 0.41 -6.80 0.65
N ASN A 290 0.10 -7.19 1.88
CA ASN A 290 -1.28 -7.25 2.39
C ASN A 290 -1.59 -6.20 3.49
N VAL A 291 -0.61 -5.39 3.91
CA VAL A 291 -0.77 -4.45 5.04
C VAL A 291 -1.89 -3.44 4.83
N SER A 292 -2.08 -2.93 3.62
CA SER A 292 -3.16 -1.98 3.33
C SER A 292 -4.52 -2.61 3.58
N LEU A 293 -4.72 -3.86 3.13
CA LEU A 293 -5.96 -4.60 3.32
C LEU A 293 -6.20 -4.90 4.81
N ILE A 294 -5.19 -5.42 5.49
CA ILE A 294 -5.28 -5.76 6.91
C ILE A 294 -5.56 -4.51 7.74
N ALA A 295 -4.85 -3.40 7.51
CA ALA A 295 -5.07 -2.14 8.20
C ALA A 295 -6.50 -1.64 7.98
N SER A 296 -7.00 -1.68 6.73
CA SER A 296 -8.36 -1.29 6.42
C SER A 296 -9.40 -2.15 7.14
N ARG A 297 -9.20 -3.48 7.25
CA ARG A 297 -10.10 -4.39 7.99
C ARG A 297 -10.08 -4.11 9.50
N VAL A 298 -8.87 -4.03 10.07
CA VAL A 298 -8.67 -3.83 11.52
C VAL A 298 -9.25 -2.52 11.99
N TYR A 299 -9.07 -1.44 11.21
CA TYR A 299 -9.48 -0.11 11.61
C TYR A 299 -10.85 0.32 11.05
N ARG A 300 -11.51 -0.50 10.21
CA ARG A 300 -12.87 -0.24 9.66
C ARG A 300 -13.89 0.24 10.71
N PRO A 301 -13.97 -0.33 11.94
CA PRO A 301 -14.96 0.10 12.93
C PRO A 301 -14.82 1.56 13.38
N TYR A 302 -13.68 2.20 13.11
CA TYR A 302 -13.39 3.56 13.52
C TYR A 302 -13.67 4.59 12.43
N ALA A 303 -14.36 4.21 11.35
CA ALA A 303 -14.68 5.13 10.26
C ALA A 303 -15.43 6.39 10.73
N PRO A 304 -15.12 7.58 10.16
CA PRO A 304 -14.09 7.88 9.16
C PRO A 304 -12.70 8.23 9.75
N HIS A 305 -12.42 7.85 11.00
CA HIS A 305 -11.21 8.20 11.76
C HIS A 305 -10.21 7.03 11.90
N GLN A 306 -10.19 6.11 10.93
CA GLN A 306 -9.32 4.92 10.95
C GLN A 306 -7.85 5.29 11.16
N PHE A 307 -7.36 6.32 10.45
CA PHE A 307 -6.00 6.80 10.60
C PHE A 307 -5.72 7.33 12.00
N LEU A 308 -6.62 8.13 12.59
CA LEU A 308 -6.41 8.66 13.94
C LEU A 308 -6.33 7.54 14.98
N ARG A 309 -7.11 6.47 14.80
CA ARG A 309 -7.04 5.28 15.64
C ARG A 309 -5.68 4.59 15.51
N TYR A 310 -5.31 4.24 14.27
CA TYR A 310 -4.03 3.60 13.96
C TYR A 310 -2.85 4.42 14.50
N TRP A 311 -2.84 5.71 14.21
CA TRP A 311 -1.83 6.65 14.62
C TRP A 311 -1.69 6.73 16.15
N THR A 312 -2.81 6.80 16.89
CA THR A 312 -2.76 6.87 18.36
C THR A 312 -2.18 5.59 18.96
N GLU A 313 -2.52 4.42 18.41
CA GLU A 313 -1.94 3.13 18.85
C GLU A 313 -0.46 3.02 18.54
N LEU A 314 -0.08 3.41 17.33
CA LEU A 314 1.31 3.45 16.90
C LEU A 314 2.12 4.36 17.83
N TRP A 315 1.61 5.55 18.12
CA TRP A 315 2.31 6.53 18.94
C TRP A 315 2.45 6.07 20.40
N ARG A 316 1.40 5.50 20.99
CA ARG A 316 1.46 4.92 22.34
C ARG A 316 2.49 3.79 22.44
N THR A 317 2.58 2.97 21.40
CA THR A 317 3.60 1.91 21.33
C THR A 317 5.01 2.51 21.42
N TYR A 318 5.23 3.68 20.84
CA TYR A 318 6.51 4.37 20.95
C TYR A 318 6.76 5.00 22.33
N GLU A 319 5.76 5.67 22.90
CA GLU A 319 5.88 6.32 24.22
C GLU A 319 6.13 5.29 25.33
N GLN A 320 5.43 4.16 25.29
CA GLN A 320 5.67 3.03 26.20
C GLN A 320 7.13 2.56 26.13
N ARG A 321 7.73 2.51 24.93
CA ARG A 321 9.13 2.10 24.75
C ARG A 321 10.13 3.14 25.20
N MET A 322 9.82 4.42 25.01
CA MET A 322 10.67 5.50 25.50
C MET A 322 10.63 5.63 27.03
N GLY A 323 9.67 4.95 27.69
CA GLY A 323 9.40 5.08 29.12
C GLY A 323 8.92 6.49 29.51
N SER A 324 8.44 7.27 28.55
CA SER A 324 8.00 8.65 28.74
C SER A 324 7.13 9.10 27.57
N GLU A 325 6.25 10.07 27.82
CA GLU A 325 5.55 10.76 26.75
C GLU A 325 6.54 11.47 25.82
N ALA A 326 6.25 11.48 24.53
CA ALA A 326 7.19 11.99 23.53
C ALA A 326 7.54 13.47 23.75
N TRP A 327 6.60 14.25 24.29
CA TRP A 327 6.82 15.67 24.54
C TRP A 327 7.68 15.96 25.79
N ALA A 328 7.85 14.99 26.67
CA ALA A 328 8.71 15.06 27.85
C ALA A 328 10.08 14.42 27.62
N ALA A 329 10.22 13.60 26.57
CA ALA A 329 11.46 12.92 26.25
C ALA A 329 12.55 13.88 25.74
N GLU A 330 13.81 13.58 26.11
CA GLU A 330 14.98 14.25 25.56
C GLU A 330 15.09 14.02 24.04
N PRO A 331 15.46 15.04 23.23
CA PRO A 331 15.53 14.88 21.78
C PRO A 331 16.46 13.76 21.30
N SER A 332 17.51 13.45 22.07
CA SER A 332 18.42 12.33 21.79
C SER A 332 17.73 10.97 21.81
N LYS A 333 16.61 10.82 22.53
CA LYS A 333 15.79 9.61 22.57
C LYS A 333 14.90 9.46 21.33
N TYR A 334 14.66 10.52 20.58
CA TYR A 334 13.78 10.44 19.41
C TYR A 334 14.31 9.54 18.28
N ARG A 335 15.62 9.25 18.25
CA ARG A 335 16.17 8.22 17.35
C ARG A 335 15.59 6.82 17.59
N LEU A 336 15.07 6.56 18.80
CA LEU A 336 14.43 5.30 19.18
C LEU A 336 13.01 5.15 18.61
N LEU A 337 12.42 6.23 18.05
CA LEU A 337 11.11 6.25 17.40
C LEU A 337 11.11 5.64 15.99
N THR A 338 11.94 4.62 15.73
CA THR A 338 12.10 4.04 14.40
C THR A 338 12.38 2.54 14.46
N ALA A 339 11.91 1.78 13.46
CA ALA A 339 12.24 0.37 13.30
C ALA A 339 13.75 0.08 13.19
N ALA A 340 14.53 1.05 12.71
CA ALA A 340 15.96 0.87 12.46
C ALA A 340 16.81 0.74 13.72
N HIS A 341 16.35 1.30 14.86
CA HIS A 341 17.03 1.24 16.15
C HIS A 341 16.40 0.23 17.12
N MET A 342 15.52 -0.63 16.62
CA MET A 342 14.95 -1.70 17.41
C MET A 342 15.87 -2.93 17.33
N HIS A 343 16.30 -3.48 18.47
CA HIS A 343 16.79 -4.88 18.57
C HIS A 343 15.66 -5.90 18.35
N VAL A 344 14.70 -5.55 17.50
CA VAL A 344 13.82 -6.54 16.89
C VAL A 344 14.77 -7.38 16.06
N PRO A 345 14.82 -8.71 16.25
CA PRO A 345 15.39 -9.56 15.24
C PRO A 345 14.66 -9.13 13.99
N ARG A 346 15.36 -8.43 13.07
CA ARG A 346 14.80 -8.15 11.77
C ARG A 346 14.35 -9.53 11.34
N GLN A 347 13.04 -9.74 11.26
CA GLN A 347 12.57 -10.84 10.46
C GLN A 347 13.19 -10.48 9.12
N LYS A 348 14.25 -11.20 8.76
CA LYS A 348 14.82 -11.15 7.44
C LYS A 348 13.66 -11.66 6.61
N TYR A 349 12.76 -10.75 6.24
CA TYR A 349 11.89 -10.98 5.13
C TYR A 349 12.90 -11.19 4.02
N LYS A 350 13.07 -12.47 3.66
CA LYS A 350 13.46 -12.78 2.31
C LYS A 350 12.41 -12.06 1.49
N THR A 351 12.71 -10.84 1.05
CA THR A 351 12.42 -10.50 -0.32
C THR A 351 13.01 -11.71 -1.06
N LEU A 352 12.16 -12.63 -1.50
CA LEU A 352 12.58 -13.72 -2.37
C LEU A 352 12.87 -13.15 -3.77
N LYS A 353 13.64 -12.06 -3.81
CA LYS A 353 14.69 -11.86 -4.79
C LYS A 353 15.97 -11.88 -3.98
N LYS A 354 16.34 -13.07 -3.50
CA LYS A 354 17.72 -13.33 -3.09
C LYS A 354 18.56 -12.88 -4.27
N THR A 355 19.54 -12.02 -4.03
CA THR A 355 20.48 -11.64 -5.09
C THR A 355 21.14 -12.92 -5.62
N LYS A 356 21.55 -12.95 -6.89
CA LYS A 356 22.26 -14.11 -7.45
C LYS A 356 23.40 -14.58 -6.54
N LYS A 357 24.13 -13.63 -5.93
CA LYS A 357 25.20 -13.88 -4.95
C LYS A 357 24.72 -14.58 -3.66
N GLU A 358 23.51 -14.27 -3.18
CA GLU A 358 22.90 -14.92 -2.02
C GLU A 358 22.31 -16.29 -2.36
N LEU A 359 21.80 -16.49 -3.58
CA LEU A 359 21.41 -17.81 -4.06
C LEU A 359 22.63 -18.73 -4.17
N HIS A 360 23.74 -18.26 -4.76
CA HIS A 360 25.00 -19.02 -4.85
C HIS A 360 25.51 -19.46 -3.47
N ARG A 361 25.37 -18.61 -2.45
CA ARG A 361 25.81 -18.97 -1.09
C ARG A 361 24.88 -19.98 -0.40
N LEU A 362 23.56 -19.86 -0.62
CA LEU A 362 22.57 -20.63 0.14
C LEU A 362 22.22 -21.96 -0.50
N TYR A 363 22.32 -22.04 -1.83
CA TYR A 363 22.03 -23.23 -2.62
C TYR A 363 23.10 -23.37 -3.71
N PRO A 364 24.36 -23.61 -3.33
CA PRO A 364 25.48 -23.67 -4.28
C PRO A 364 25.20 -24.67 -5.40
N ASP A 365 24.65 -25.84 -5.08
CA ASP A 365 24.35 -26.90 -6.06
C ASP A 365 23.22 -26.49 -7.00
N PHE A 366 22.16 -25.85 -6.49
CA PHE A 366 21.08 -25.32 -7.34
C PHE A 366 21.58 -24.23 -8.28
N VAL A 367 22.50 -23.36 -7.85
CA VAL A 367 23.00 -22.30 -8.73
C VAL A 367 24.10 -22.81 -9.67
N ALA A 368 24.81 -23.88 -9.31
CA ALA A 368 25.63 -24.62 -10.26
C ALA A 368 24.78 -25.20 -11.39
N CYS A 369 23.60 -25.74 -11.05
CA CYS A 369 22.62 -26.26 -11.99
C CYS A 369 21.89 -25.16 -12.79
N SER A 370 21.46 -24.08 -12.14
CA SER A 370 20.77 -22.92 -12.73
C SER A 370 21.54 -21.63 -12.41
N PRO A 371 22.54 -21.24 -13.22
CA PRO A 371 23.36 -20.05 -12.97
C PRO A 371 22.58 -18.73 -12.96
N ARG A 372 21.35 -18.72 -13.49
CA ARG A 372 20.43 -17.57 -13.43
C ARG A 372 19.50 -17.60 -12.23
N GLY A 373 19.48 -18.70 -11.45
CA GLY A 373 18.59 -18.90 -10.32
C GLY A 373 17.13 -19.08 -10.71
N LEU A 374 16.88 -19.52 -11.94
CA LEU A 374 15.54 -19.79 -12.47
C LEU A 374 15.12 -21.22 -12.12
N LEU A 375 13.84 -21.39 -11.82
CA LEU A 375 13.20 -22.68 -11.60
C LEU A 375 12.27 -22.97 -12.78
N PRO A 376 12.04 -24.26 -13.12
CA PRO A 376 12.69 -25.45 -12.58
C PRO A 376 14.13 -25.62 -13.11
N ALA A 377 14.90 -26.48 -12.43
CA ALA A 377 16.24 -26.91 -12.86
C ALA A 377 16.44 -28.39 -12.47
N LEU A 378 17.20 -29.12 -13.28
CA LEU A 378 17.48 -30.56 -13.14
C LEU A 378 18.99 -30.80 -13.21
N ASP A 379 19.50 -31.56 -12.24
CA ASP A 379 20.82 -32.18 -12.28
C ASP A 379 20.61 -33.69 -12.51
N ASN A 380 21.11 -34.19 -13.63
CA ASN A 380 21.09 -35.60 -13.97
C ASN A 380 22.52 -36.13 -14.04
N GLY A 381 23.09 -36.47 -12.88
CA GLY A 381 24.43 -37.05 -12.78
C GLY A 381 25.55 -36.08 -13.21
N GLY A 382 25.39 -34.78 -12.95
CA GLY A 382 26.32 -33.73 -13.33
C GLY A 382 25.95 -32.99 -14.63
N GLU A 383 24.97 -33.48 -15.37
CA GLU A 383 24.39 -32.76 -16.51
C GLU A 383 23.31 -31.78 -16.01
N HIS A 384 23.57 -30.49 -16.17
CA HIS A 384 22.70 -29.43 -15.68
C HIS A 384 21.80 -28.85 -16.78
N VAL A 385 20.48 -28.93 -16.59
CA VAL A 385 19.48 -28.32 -17.48
C VAL A 385 18.54 -27.42 -16.68
N TYR A 386 18.32 -26.21 -17.16
CA TYR A 386 17.39 -25.23 -16.59
C TYR A 386 16.61 -24.55 -17.71
N ASP A 387 15.51 -23.87 -17.35
CA ASP A 387 14.41 -23.42 -18.25
C ASP A 387 13.35 -24.51 -18.44
N SER A 388 12.08 -24.18 -18.13
CA SER A 388 11.02 -25.18 -18.04
C SER A 388 10.71 -25.88 -19.37
N ILE A 389 10.76 -25.18 -20.50
CA ILE A 389 10.42 -25.80 -21.79
C ILE A 389 11.59 -26.64 -22.29
N VAL A 390 12.81 -26.14 -22.14
CA VAL A 390 14.04 -26.89 -22.49
C VAL A 390 14.16 -28.15 -21.64
N LEU A 391 13.87 -28.05 -20.35
CA LEU A 391 13.88 -29.19 -19.43
C LEU A 391 12.83 -30.23 -19.79
N LEU A 392 11.64 -29.83 -20.26
CA LEU A 392 10.64 -30.78 -20.75
C LEU A 392 11.12 -31.54 -22.00
N GLU A 393 11.84 -30.88 -22.92
CA GLU A 393 12.44 -31.56 -24.08
C GLU A 393 13.51 -32.55 -23.63
N TYR A 394 14.41 -32.13 -22.74
CA TYR A 394 15.43 -33.01 -22.18
C TYR A 394 14.82 -34.23 -21.47
N VAL A 395 13.76 -34.02 -20.68
CA VAL A 395 13.08 -35.13 -19.98
C VAL A 395 12.45 -36.11 -20.98
N HIS A 396 11.85 -35.60 -22.06
CA HIS A 396 11.29 -36.43 -23.11
C HIS A 396 12.35 -37.26 -23.84
N GLU A 397 13.52 -36.69 -24.09
CA GLU A 397 14.62 -37.34 -24.82
C GLU A 397 15.42 -38.32 -23.95
N THR A 398 15.49 -38.07 -22.64
CA THR A 398 16.38 -38.80 -21.72
C THR A 398 15.69 -39.96 -21.00
N PHE A 399 14.43 -39.79 -20.58
CA PHE A 399 13.73 -40.76 -19.74
C PHE A 399 12.70 -41.58 -20.53
N SER A 400 12.56 -42.85 -20.17
CA SER A 400 11.55 -43.72 -20.77
C SER A 400 10.14 -43.33 -20.35
N GLY A 401 9.21 -43.39 -21.29
CA GLY A 401 7.80 -43.09 -21.05
C GLY A 401 7.03 -42.79 -22.34
N PRO A 402 5.72 -42.49 -22.22
CA PRO A 402 4.92 -42.05 -23.35
C PRO A 402 5.52 -40.79 -24.00
N PRO A 403 5.56 -40.70 -25.34
CA PRO A 403 6.15 -39.56 -26.03
C PRO A 403 5.33 -38.29 -25.76
N LEU A 404 6.00 -37.20 -25.39
CA LEU A 404 5.35 -35.89 -25.20
C LEU A 404 5.40 -35.03 -26.47
N LEU A 405 6.17 -35.45 -27.47
CA LEU A 405 6.23 -34.87 -28.79
C LEU A 405 5.85 -35.92 -29.85
N PRO A 406 5.09 -35.54 -30.88
CA PRO A 406 4.70 -36.46 -31.95
C PRO A 406 5.86 -36.81 -32.90
N THR A 407 5.71 -37.88 -33.68
CA THR A 407 6.72 -38.29 -34.68
C THR A 407 6.67 -37.44 -35.96
N SER A 408 5.54 -36.79 -36.26
CA SER A 408 5.42 -35.87 -37.39
C SER A 408 6.19 -34.57 -37.14
N PRO A 409 7.12 -34.14 -38.03
CA PRO A 409 7.82 -32.87 -37.91
C PRO A 409 6.90 -31.66 -37.74
N PHE A 410 5.82 -31.59 -38.52
CA PHE A 410 4.86 -30.48 -38.44
C PHE A 410 4.13 -30.45 -37.10
N ALA A 411 3.59 -31.58 -36.65
CA ALA A 411 2.94 -31.69 -35.35
C ALA A 411 3.89 -31.34 -34.19
N ARG A 412 5.19 -31.68 -34.26
CA ARG A 412 6.18 -31.23 -33.27
C ARG A 412 6.34 -29.71 -33.26
N ALA A 413 6.47 -29.12 -34.44
CA ALA A 413 6.57 -27.67 -34.58
C ALA A 413 5.32 -26.98 -34.01
N LYS A 414 4.13 -27.56 -34.24
CA LYS A 414 2.86 -27.09 -33.65
C LYS A 414 2.91 -27.13 -32.11
N VAL A 415 3.31 -28.24 -31.50
CA VAL A 415 3.44 -28.34 -30.03
C VAL A 415 4.39 -27.29 -29.49
N ARG A 416 5.59 -27.13 -30.09
CA ARG A 416 6.58 -26.12 -29.67
C ARG A 416 6.06 -24.69 -29.79
N LEU A 417 5.38 -24.38 -30.90
CA LEU A 417 4.80 -23.06 -31.13
C LEU A 417 3.80 -22.70 -30.03
N TRP A 418 2.92 -23.64 -29.67
CA TRP A 418 1.88 -23.38 -28.67
C TRP A 418 2.40 -23.44 -27.24
N SER A 419 3.39 -24.26 -26.93
CA SER A 419 4.13 -24.16 -25.66
C SER A 419 4.79 -22.79 -25.49
N LYS A 420 5.39 -22.24 -26.57
CA LYS A 420 5.96 -20.89 -26.57
C LYS A 420 4.88 -19.80 -26.45
N HIS A 421 3.69 -20.01 -27.02
CA HIS A 421 2.55 -19.11 -26.83
C HIS A 421 2.12 -19.04 -25.36
N VAL A 422 2.10 -20.19 -24.65
CA VAL A 422 1.81 -20.20 -23.22
C VAL A 422 2.84 -19.34 -22.46
N ASP A 423 4.13 -19.55 -22.70
CA ASP A 423 5.24 -18.87 -22.01
C ASP A 423 5.31 -17.36 -22.28
N LEU A 424 5.07 -16.94 -23.54
CA LEU A 424 5.19 -15.53 -23.93
C LEU A 424 3.92 -14.71 -23.68
N HIS A 425 2.74 -15.34 -23.68
CA HIS A 425 1.47 -14.61 -23.65
C HIS A 425 0.60 -15.02 -22.46
N ILE A 426 0.29 -16.30 -22.29
CA ILE A 426 -0.66 -16.72 -21.24
C ILE A 426 -0.07 -16.50 -19.84
N VAL A 427 1.18 -16.90 -19.61
CA VAL A 427 1.84 -16.76 -18.29
C VAL A 427 2.00 -15.28 -17.91
N PRO A 428 2.58 -14.40 -18.75
CA PRO A 428 2.73 -12.99 -18.41
C PRO A 428 1.39 -12.27 -18.24
N ASN A 429 0.35 -12.63 -19.01
CA ASN A 429 -0.97 -12.03 -18.89
C ASN A 429 -1.68 -12.49 -17.60
N TYR A 430 -1.55 -13.76 -17.22
CA TYR A 430 -1.98 -14.27 -15.91
C TYR A 430 -1.32 -13.47 -14.77
N GLU A 431 0.01 -13.32 -14.82
CA GLU A 431 0.76 -12.60 -13.79
C GLU A 431 0.35 -11.12 -13.71
N ARG A 432 0.17 -10.47 -14.86
CA ARG A 432 -0.27 -9.07 -14.95
C ARG A 432 -1.65 -8.89 -14.36
N LEU A 433 -2.61 -9.75 -14.70
CA LEU A 433 -3.97 -9.70 -14.17
C LEU A 433 -4.00 -9.94 -12.65
N LEU A 434 -3.19 -10.89 -12.18
CA LEU A 434 -3.08 -11.19 -10.77
C LEU A 434 -2.45 -10.02 -9.99
N ALA A 435 -1.44 -9.35 -10.54
CA ALA A 435 -0.72 -8.26 -9.88
C ALA A 435 -1.35 -6.86 -10.04
N ALA A 436 -2.30 -6.67 -10.96
CA ALA A 436 -2.89 -5.36 -11.24
C ALA A 436 -3.72 -4.83 -10.06
N HIS A 437 -3.50 -3.55 -9.71
CA HIS A 437 -4.09 -2.88 -8.54
C HIS A 437 -5.22 -1.90 -8.88
N ASP A 438 -5.22 -1.30 -10.06
CA ASP A 438 -6.28 -0.41 -10.54
C ASP A 438 -7.23 -1.12 -11.52
N ALA A 439 -8.42 -0.53 -11.74
CA ALA A 439 -9.47 -1.15 -12.54
C ALA A 439 -9.11 -1.24 -14.03
N GLU A 440 -8.41 -0.24 -14.57
CA GLU A 440 -8.05 -0.16 -15.99
C GLU A 440 -6.99 -1.20 -16.34
N ALA A 441 -5.90 -1.27 -15.58
CA ALA A 441 -4.87 -2.28 -15.77
C ALA A 441 -5.42 -3.71 -15.59
N ARG A 442 -6.40 -3.90 -14.70
CA ARG A 442 -7.09 -5.20 -14.54
C ARG A 442 -7.96 -5.54 -15.74
N ALA A 443 -8.68 -4.58 -16.31
CA ALA A 443 -9.50 -4.80 -17.49
C ALA A 443 -8.63 -5.17 -18.70
N MET A 444 -7.56 -4.40 -18.96
CA MET A 444 -6.61 -4.68 -20.04
C MET A 444 -5.95 -6.05 -19.89
N ALA A 445 -5.40 -6.35 -18.71
CA ALA A 445 -4.73 -7.64 -18.49
C ALA A 445 -5.70 -8.83 -18.59
N ARG A 446 -6.98 -8.63 -18.25
CA ARG A 446 -8.03 -9.63 -18.47
C ARG A 446 -8.26 -9.85 -19.96
N GLU A 447 -8.48 -8.78 -20.71
CA GLU A 447 -8.69 -8.84 -22.16
C GLU A 447 -7.56 -9.63 -22.83
N ASP A 448 -6.31 -9.24 -22.55
CA ASP A 448 -5.11 -9.88 -23.10
C ASP A 448 -5.03 -11.38 -22.76
N LEU A 449 -5.36 -11.75 -21.51
CA LEU A 449 -5.37 -13.15 -21.08
C LEU A 449 -6.46 -13.95 -21.80
N LEU A 450 -7.68 -13.41 -21.87
CA LEU A 450 -8.81 -14.06 -22.53
C LEU A 450 -8.52 -14.27 -24.02
N GLN A 451 -7.97 -13.26 -24.70
CA GLN A 451 -7.56 -13.37 -26.10
C GLN A 451 -6.48 -14.44 -26.30
N SER A 452 -5.49 -14.49 -25.41
CA SER A 452 -4.41 -15.48 -25.49
C SER A 452 -4.92 -16.91 -25.27
N LEU A 453 -5.89 -17.10 -24.38
CA LEU A 453 -6.55 -18.39 -24.15
C LEU A 453 -7.43 -18.80 -25.34
N ALA A 454 -8.18 -17.86 -25.92
CA ALA A 454 -9.02 -18.12 -27.09
C ALA A 454 -8.19 -18.58 -28.30
N LEU A 455 -7.03 -17.95 -28.53
CA LEU A 455 -6.09 -18.38 -29.57
C LEU A 455 -5.58 -19.81 -29.34
N PHE A 456 -5.24 -20.16 -28.09
CA PHE A 456 -4.79 -21.51 -27.74
C PHE A 456 -5.90 -22.54 -27.96
N GLU A 457 -7.13 -22.25 -27.48
CA GLU A 457 -8.29 -23.12 -27.65
C GLU A 457 -8.62 -23.38 -29.13
N ALA A 458 -8.60 -22.33 -29.96
CA ALA A 458 -8.84 -22.43 -31.40
C ALA A 458 -7.80 -23.29 -32.12
N ALA A 459 -6.59 -23.43 -31.57
CA ALA A 459 -5.53 -24.23 -32.16
C ALA A 459 -5.55 -25.70 -31.75
N MET A 460 -6.32 -26.05 -30.73
CA MET A 460 -6.48 -27.43 -30.27
C MET A 460 -7.14 -28.28 -31.36
N ALA A 461 -6.85 -29.58 -31.35
CA ALA A 461 -7.57 -30.51 -32.20
C ALA A 461 -9.08 -30.49 -31.86
N PRO A 462 -9.95 -30.69 -32.87
CA PRO A 462 -11.39 -30.83 -32.65
C PRO A 462 -11.67 -31.89 -31.59
N LEU A 463 -12.66 -31.65 -30.72
CA LEU A 463 -12.96 -32.55 -29.61
C LEU A 463 -13.30 -33.99 -30.06
N ALA A 464 -13.86 -34.14 -31.27
CA ALA A 464 -14.13 -35.44 -31.89
C ALA A 464 -12.86 -36.29 -32.13
N LYS A 465 -11.67 -35.68 -32.11
CA LYS A 465 -10.38 -36.35 -32.25
C LYS A 465 -9.68 -36.60 -30.91
N GLY A 466 -10.34 -36.29 -29.79
CA GLY A 466 -9.82 -36.49 -28.44
C GLY A 466 -9.72 -35.21 -27.61
N PRO A 467 -9.50 -35.35 -26.29
CA PRO A 467 -9.61 -34.25 -25.33
C PRO A 467 -8.34 -33.40 -25.22
N PHE A 468 -7.18 -33.85 -25.69
CA PHE A 468 -5.90 -33.16 -25.56
C PHE A 468 -5.60 -32.20 -26.72
N PHE A 469 -4.51 -31.44 -26.60
CA PHE A 469 -4.12 -30.43 -27.59
C PHE A 469 -3.98 -30.99 -29.01
N LEU A 470 -3.40 -32.18 -29.16
CA LEU A 470 -3.26 -32.88 -30.44
C LEU A 470 -4.41 -33.86 -30.75
N GLY A 471 -5.44 -33.94 -29.90
CA GLY A 471 -6.52 -34.92 -30.00
C GLY A 471 -6.38 -35.98 -28.91
N ASP A 472 -6.22 -37.24 -29.29
CA ASP A 472 -6.07 -38.35 -28.34
C ASP A 472 -4.71 -38.37 -27.64
N ASP A 473 -3.71 -37.71 -28.24
CA ASP A 473 -2.33 -37.69 -27.75
C ASP A 473 -2.09 -36.54 -26.75
N PHE A 474 -1.71 -36.92 -25.53
CA PHE A 474 -1.24 -35.98 -24.51
C PHE A 474 0.19 -35.53 -24.80
N SER A 475 0.41 -34.22 -24.90
CA SER A 475 1.64 -33.62 -25.43
C SER A 475 2.27 -32.60 -24.48
N MET A 476 3.47 -32.11 -24.80
CA MET A 476 4.11 -31.02 -24.06
C MET A 476 3.25 -29.76 -23.98
N ALA A 477 2.42 -29.47 -25.00
CA ALA A 477 1.55 -28.29 -24.96
C ALA A 477 0.53 -28.39 -23.81
N ASP A 478 0.02 -29.60 -23.54
CA ASP A 478 -0.88 -29.88 -22.42
C ASP A 478 -0.15 -29.71 -21.08
N VAL A 479 1.07 -30.26 -20.98
CA VAL A 479 1.90 -30.17 -19.77
C VAL A 479 2.20 -28.72 -19.38
N VAL A 480 2.51 -27.87 -20.38
CA VAL A 480 2.86 -26.46 -20.15
C VAL A 480 1.65 -25.64 -19.68
N LEU A 481 0.45 -25.87 -20.24
CA LEU A 481 -0.75 -25.09 -19.86
C LEU A 481 -1.39 -25.56 -18.54
N ALA A 482 -1.40 -26.87 -18.26
CA ALA A 482 -2.11 -27.48 -17.13
C ALA A 482 -1.94 -26.77 -15.77
N PRO A 483 -0.71 -26.48 -15.28
CA PRO A 483 -0.54 -25.83 -13.98
C PRO A 483 -1.10 -24.40 -13.95
N TRP A 484 -1.08 -23.69 -15.08
CA TRP A 484 -1.60 -22.34 -15.16
C TRP A 484 -3.11 -22.33 -15.20
N TRP A 485 -3.74 -23.25 -15.93
CA TRP A 485 -5.19 -23.40 -15.90
C TRP A 485 -5.71 -23.78 -14.51
N GLN A 486 -5.02 -24.67 -13.79
CA GLN A 486 -5.35 -24.99 -12.39
C GLN A 486 -5.34 -23.72 -11.51
N ARG A 487 -4.33 -22.86 -11.67
CA ARG A 487 -4.22 -21.58 -10.96
C ARG A 487 -5.28 -20.57 -11.39
N MET A 488 -5.67 -20.54 -12.66
CA MET A 488 -6.77 -19.68 -13.12
C MET A 488 -8.10 -20.09 -12.46
N CYS A 489 -8.39 -21.39 -12.44
CA CYS A 489 -9.62 -21.95 -11.87
C CYS A 489 -9.70 -21.84 -10.35
N SER A 490 -8.56 -21.68 -9.66
CA SER A 490 -8.47 -21.49 -8.21
C SER A 490 -8.21 -20.02 -7.85
N VAL A 491 -6.98 -19.56 -8.07
CA VAL A 491 -6.46 -18.24 -7.67
C VAL A 491 -7.17 -17.08 -8.40
N LEU A 492 -7.23 -17.08 -9.73
CA LEU A 492 -7.91 -15.98 -10.44
C LEU A 492 -9.43 -16.02 -10.26
N ARG A 493 -10.03 -17.20 -10.13
CA ARG A 493 -11.45 -17.30 -9.78
C ARG A 493 -11.71 -16.64 -8.43
N ALA A 494 -10.90 -16.96 -7.41
CA ALA A 494 -11.03 -16.40 -6.07
C ALA A 494 -10.78 -14.88 -6.03
N TYR A 495 -9.71 -14.39 -6.66
CA TYR A 495 -9.26 -13.00 -6.48
C TYR A 495 -9.62 -12.05 -7.61
N ARG A 496 -9.96 -12.59 -8.78
CA ARG A 496 -10.23 -11.82 -9.99
C ARG A 496 -11.54 -12.24 -10.64
N LYS A 497 -12.39 -13.08 -10.05
CA LYS A 497 -13.66 -13.50 -10.68
C LYS A 497 -13.43 -14.01 -12.11
N PHE A 498 -12.35 -14.76 -12.33
CA PHE A 498 -12.14 -15.44 -13.60
C PHE A 498 -13.22 -16.51 -13.78
N ASP A 499 -13.84 -16.51 -14.95
CA ASP A 499 -14.87 -17.48 -15.32
C ASP A 499 -14.35 -18.40 -16.43
N PRO A 500 -14.06 -19.68 -16.13
CA PRO A 500 -13.63 -20.64 -17.13
C PRO A 500 -14.78 -21.12 -18.05
N SER A 501 -16.05 -20.78 -17.76
CA SER A 501 -17.18 -21.19 -18.59
C SER A 501 -17.13 -20.61 -20.01
N ALA A 502 -16.35 -19.53 -20.21
CA ALA A 502 -16.07 -18.94 -21.52
C ALA A 502 -15.25 -19.85 -22.46
N PHE A 503 -14.68 -20.95 -21.95
CA PHE A 503 -13.71 -21.80 -22.65
C PHE A 503 -14.09 -23.28 -22.53
N SER A 504 -15.22 -23.65 -23.13
CA SER A 504 -15.79 -25.00 -23.00
C SER A 504 -14.84 -26.12 -23.43
N ARG A 505 -14.03 -25.90 -24.47
CA ARG A 505 -13.06 -26.91 -24.94
C ARG A 505 -11.90 -27.08 -23.97
N LEU A 506 -11.44 -26.00 -23.33
CA LEU A 506 -10.42 -26.07 -22.27
C LEU A 506 -10.97 -26.69 -20.98
N GLN A 507 -12.26 -26.56 -20.68
CA GLN A 507 -12.86 -27.27 -19.55
C GLN A 507 -12.80 -28.78 -19.74
N VAL A 508 -13.25 -29.28 -20.91
CA VAL A 508 -13.19 -30.73 -21.24
C VAL A 508 -11.74 -31.24 -21.27
N TRP A 509 -10.83 -30.44 -21.81
CA TRP A 509 -9.40 -30.73 -21.77
C TRP A 509 -8.88 -30.89 -20.34
N PHE A 510 -9.20 -29.93 -19.46
CA PHE A 510 -8.67 -29.96 -18.11
C PHE A 510 -9.24 -31.11 -17.28
N GLU A 511 -10.51 -31.47 -17.46
CA GLU A 511 -11.09 -32.68 -16.86
C GLU A 511 -10.32 -33.94 -17.27
N ALA A 512 -9.96 -34.06 -18.54
CA ALA A 512 -9.13 -35.17 -19.02
C ALA A 512 -7.71 -35.14 -18.45
N VAL A 513 -7.12 -33.95 -18.28
CA VAL A 513 -5.81 -33.77 -17.63
C VAL A 513 -5.87 -34.17 -16.16
N GLU A 514 -6.89 -33.74 -15.41
CA GLU A 514 -7.09 -34.07 -14.00
C GLU A 514 -7.27 -35.58 -13.78
N GLY A 515 -7.88 -36.27 -14.75
CA GLY A 515 -8.02 -37.73 -14.76
C GLY A 515 -6.69 -38.49 -14.92
N ARG A 516 -5.59 -37.83 -15.32
CA ARG A 516 -4.30 -38.51 -15.52
C ARG A 516 -3.60 -38.76 -14.18
N PRO A 517 -3.08 -39.98 -13.93
CA PRO A 517 -2.32 -40.28 -12.71
C PRO A 517 -1.10 -39.37 -12.48
N CYS A 518 -0.45 -38.91 -13.55
CA CYS A 518 0.70 -38.00 -13.44
C CYS A 518 0.30 -36.62 -12.90
N PHE A 519 -0.83 -36.07 -13.33
CA PHE A 519 -1.34 -34.81 -12.83
C PHE A 519 -1.83 -34.95 -11.40
N ALA A 520 -2.63 -35.99 -11.10
CA ALA A 520 -3.15 -36.23 -9.75
C ALA A 520 -2.04 -36.31 -8.67
N ARG A 521 -0.87 -36.88 -8.98
CA ARG A 521 0.29 -36.94 -8.06
C ARG A 521 0.99 -35.60 -7.83
N THR A 522 0.82 -34.64 -8.74
CA THR A 522 1.50 -33.34 -8.72
C THR A 522 0.54 -32.16 -8.52
N ALA A 523 -0.77 -32.43 -8.54
CA ALA A 523 -1.82 -31.46 -8.36
C ALA A 523 -1.68 -30.76 -7.01
N LEU A 524 -1.72 -29.43 -7.04
CA LEU A 524 -1.67 -28.61 -5.85
C LEU A 524 -3.08 -28.44 -5.27
N ASP A 525 -3.15 -28.40 -3.94
CA ASP A 525 -4.37 -28.14 -3.19
C ASP A 525 -4.90 -26.72 -3.53
N PRO A 526 -6.10 -26.57 -4.13
CA PRO A 526 -6.65 -25.27 -4.52
C PRO A 526 -6.74 -24.29 -3.35
N GLU A 527 -7.09 -24.76 -2.16
CA GLU A 527 -7.17 -23.92 -0.96
C GLU A 527 -5.79 -23.39 -0.55
N LYS A 528 -4.75 -24.24 -0.62
CA LYS A 528 -3.36 -23.82 -0.36
C LYS A 528 -2.86 -22.83 -1.41
N LEU A 529 -3.18 -23.06 -2.68
CA LEU A 529 -2.86 -22.12 -3.75
C LEU A 529 -3.53 -20.76 -3.49
N ILE A 530 -4.81 -20.74 -3.15
CA ILE A 530 -5.51 -19.50 -2.80
C ILE A 530 -4.83 -18.83 -1.61
N GLU A 531 -4.50 -19.57 -0.54
CA GLU A 531 -3.82 -19.05 0.65
C GLU A 531 -2.45 -18.43 0.32
N GLU A 532 -1.61 -19.14 -0.45
CA GLU A 532 -0.28 -18.67 -0.88
C GLU A 532 -0.36 -17.36 -1.67
N PHE A 533 -1.43 -17.18 -2.45
CA PHE A 533 -1.67 -15.98 -3.26
C PHE A 533 -2.64 -14.97 -2.60
N SER A 534 -2.96 -15.12 -1.31
CA SER A 534 -3.87 -14.23 -0.57
C SER A 534 -3.46 -12.76 -0.53
N PHE A 535 -2.19 -12.47 -0.75
CA PHE A 535 -1.69 -11.10 -0.89
C PHE A 535 -2.18 -10.39 -2.16
N CYS A 536 -2.76 -11.10 -3.12
CA CYS A 536 -3.33 -10.55 -4.36
C CYS A 536 -4.82 -10.21 -4.23
N ALA A 537 -5.47 -10.48 -3.08
CA ALA A 537 -6.89 -10.27 -2.89
C ALA A 537 -7.31 -8.79 -3.03
N ASP A 538 -8.41 -8.56 -3.75
CA ASP A 538 -9.04 -7.23 -3.82
C ASP A 538 -9.74 -6.93 -2.49
N PRO A 539 -9.61 -5.73 -1.89
CA PRO A 539 -10.35 -5.35 -0.68
C PRO A 539 -11.87 -5.48 -0.77
N ASP A 540 -12.41 -5.55 -2.00
CA ASP A 540 -13.84 -5.61 -2.30
C ASP A 540 -14.34 -7.02 -2.67
N VAL A 541 -13.49 -8.06 -2.61
CA VAL A 541 -13.96 -9.46 -2.74
C VAL A 541 -14.47 -9.89 -1.36
N GLU A 542 -15.79 -10.00 -1.22
CA GLU A 542 -16.42 -10.59 -0.04
C GLU A 542 -15.85 -11.99 0.23
N GLU A 543 -15.55 -12.31 1.50
CA GLU A 543 -15.24 -13.66 1.98
C GLU A 543 -16.44 -14.58 1.67
N GLY A 544 -16.51 -15.14 0.46
CA GLY A 544 -17.71 -15.86 0.02
C GLY A 544 -17.51 -17.00 -0.97
N VAL A 545 -16.40 -17.08 -1.71
CA VAL A 545 -16.22 -18.20 -2.65
C VAL A 545 -15.65 -19.42 -1.91
N ARG A 546 -16.48 -20.10 -1.12
CA ARG A 546 -16.17 -21.48 -0.69
C ARG A 546 -16.24 -22.38 -1.92
N PHE A 547 -15.14 -23.06 -2.24
CA PHE A 547 -15.16 -24.16 -3.21
C PHE A 547 -16.08 -25.26 -2.65
N ARG A 548 -17.25 -25.46 -3.27
CA ARG A 548 -17.97 -26.73 -3.08
C ARG A 548 -17.24 -27.77 -3.93
N ARG A 549 -16.67 -28.79 -3.30
CA ARG A 549 -16.30 -30.03 -4.00
C ARG A 549 -17.58 -30.60 -4.61
N GLY A 550 -17.80 -30.36 -5.89
CA GLY A 550 -18.79 -31.08 -6.68
C GLY A 550 -18.27 -32.48 -6.97
N GLY A 551 -18.33 -33.36 -5.98
CA GLY A 551 -18.23 -34.80 -6.24
C GLY A 551 -19.51 -35.28 -6.93
N PRO A 552 -19.43 -36.23 -7.88
CA PRO A 552 -20.62 -36.80 -8.49
C PRO A 552 -21.52 -37.42 -7.41
N LYS A 553 -22.79 -37.00 -7.35
CA LYS A 553 -23.80 -37.64 -6.53
C LYS A 553 -24.08 -39.03 -7.10
N PHE A 554 -23.32 -40.03 -6.65
CA PHE A 554 -23.76 -41.41 -6.72
C PHE A 554 -24.91 -41.58 -5.73
N GLY A 555 -26.14 -41.55 -6.25
CA GLY A 555 -27.33 -41.91 -5.50
C GLY A 555 -27.24 -43.38 -5.08
N ARG A 556 -27.02 -43.63 -3.78
CA ARG A 556 -27.39 -44.89 -3.15
C ARG A 556 -28.88 -44.84 -2.87
N SER A 557 -29.67 -45.55 -3.66
CA SER A 557 -31.04 -45.94 -3.31
C SER A 557 -31.01 -47.42 -2.96
N ARG A 558 -31.01 -47.76 -1.67
CA ARG A 558 -31.46 -49.09 -1.19
C ARG A 558 -32.98 -49.02 -1.11
N GLY A 559 -33.63 -50.04 -1.68
CA GLY A 559 -35.04 -50.02 -2.02
C GLY A 559 -36.02 -50.31 -0.91
N LEU A 560 -37.30 -50.28 -1.31
CA LEU A 560 -38.44 -50.97 -0.70
C LEU A 560 -39.50 -51.16 -1.81
N ILE A 561 -39.58 -52.41 -2.28
CA ILE A 561 -40.76 -53.30 -2.42
C ILE A 561 -42.00 -52.85 -3.25
N GLU A 562 -42.26 -53.69 -4.27
CA GLU A 562 -43.52 -54.16 -4.90
C GLU A 562 -44.49 -53.20 -5.61
N SER A 563 -44.63 -53.39 -6.92
CA SER A 563 -45.64 -54.29 -7.55
C SER A 563 -45.93 -53.83 -8.99
N GLY A 564 -46.23 -54.77 -9.89
CA GLY A 564 -46.80 -54.47 -11.22
C GLY A 564 -46.03 -55.03 -12.39
N SER A 565 -46.37 -56.28 -12.74
CA SER A 565 -45.88 -57.02 -13.90
C SER A 565 -46.55 -56.59 -15.21
N ARG A 566 -45.92 -57.02 -16.31
CA ARG A 566 -46.40 -57.23 -17.70
C ARG A 566 -46.02 -56.18 -18.74
N GLY A 567 -45.42 -56.69 -19.84
CA GLY A 567 -45.54 -56.06 -21.16
C GLY A 567 -44.32 -56.18 -22.05
N GLN A 568 -44.15 -57.33 -22.71
CA GLN A 568 -43.31 -57.50 -23.91
C GLN A 568 -43.61 -56.43 -24.98
N ARG A 569 -42.61 -55.99 -25.75
CA ARG A 569 -42.48 -56.31 -27.20
C ARG A 569 -41.31 -55.57 -27.88
N HIS A 570 -40.50 -56.42 -28.52
CA HIS A 570 -39.77 -56.29 -29.78
C HIS A 570 -39.88 -55.02 -30.65
N SER A 571 -38.68 -54.54 -31.03
CA SER A 571 -38.11 -54.55 -32.40
C SER A 571 -38.28 -53.37 -33.36
N LEU A 572 -37.12 -53.05 -33.97
CA LEU A 572 -36.85 -52.75 -35.39
C LEU A 572 -37.04 -51.32 -35.92
N GLY A 573 -36.04 -50.93 -36.73
CA GLY A 573 -36.13 -49.86 -37.73
C GLY A 573 -34.89 -48.97 -37.77
N THR A 574 -33.77 -49.41 -38.37
CA THR A 574 -33.30 -49.04 -39.73
C THR A 574 -32.85 -47.58 -39.86
N MET A 575 -31.54 -47.31 -39.94
CA MET A 575 -30.69 -47.26 -41.16
C MET A 575 -30.95 -46.07 -42.09
N SER A 576 -29.95 -45.20 -42.22
CA SER A 576 -29.43 -44.61 -43.47
C SER A 576 -28.36 -43.55 -43.09
N GLN A 577 -27.05 -43.77 -43.30
CA GLN A 577 -26.30 -43.50 -44.54
C GLN A 577 -26.45 -42.02 -44.98
N THR A 578 -25.42 -41.16 -44.87
CA THR A 578 -24.16 -40.98 -45.64
C THR A 578 -24.24 -39.63 -46.38
N SER A 579 -23.23 -38.79 -46.23
CA SER A 579 -22.67 -37.82 -47.22
C SER A 579 -21.63 -36.97 -46.45
N SER A 580 -20.32 -37.24 -46.51
CA SER A 580 -19.35 -36.93 -47.57
C SER A 580 -19.14 -35.43 -47.85
N GLN A 581 -17.92 -34.99 -47.49
CA GLN A 581 -17.03 -34.09 -48.23
C GLN A 581 -17.40 -32.60 -48.36
N LEU A 582 -16.65 -31.75 -47.65
CA LEU A 582 -15.46 -31.04 -48.18
C LEU A 582 -14.53 -30.63 -47.04
#